data_AF-A0A934ZSP7-F1
#
_entry.id   AF-A0A934ZSP7-F1
#
_cell.length_a   1.000
_cell.length_b   1.000
_cell.length_c   1.000
_cell.angle_alpha   90.00
_cell.angle_beta   90.00
_cell.angle_gamma   90.00
#
_symmetry.space_group_name_H-M   'P 1'
#
loop_
_entity.id
_entity.type
_entity.pdbx_description
1 polymer ?
#
loop_
_entity_poly.entity_id
_entity_poly.type
_entity_poly.pdbx_seq_one_letter_code
_entity_poly.pdbx_strand_id
1 'polypeptide(L)'
;MTTEVLEETRAGERACLHCGSDLGLGALDGFCCTGCRVVHGLISSGGLQRYYDLRGGVIGPAAPSTSTRDMKWLDAMEATLVASEGPKRVDLDLQGCSAPPACG
;
A
#
# COMPACT_ATOMS: atom_id res chain seq x y z
N MET A 1 44.43 27.02 -6.99
CA MET A 1 43.17 27.77 -7.09
C MET A 1 42.11 26.75 -7.41
N THR A 2 41.47 26.25 -6.37
CA THR A 2 40.57 25.10 -6.33
C THR A 2 39.20 25.50 -6.85
N THR A 3 38.80 24.96 -8.01
CA THR A 3 37.45 25.10 -8.52
C THR A 3 36.65 23.89 -8.04
N GLU A 4 36.18 23.96 -6.80
CA GLU A 4 35.13 23.09 -6.27
C GLU A 4 33.88 23.96 -6.11
N VAL A 5 32.98 23.91 -7.09
CA VAL A 5 31.60 24.36 -6.91
C VAL A 5 30.72 23.18 -7.24
N LEU A 6 30.60 22.30 -6.24
CA LEU A 6 29.38 21.61 -5.82
C LEU A 6 28.38 21.33 -6.95
N GLU A 7 28.56 20.21 -7.65
CA GLU A 7 27.45 19.46 -8.27
C GLU A 7 26.61 18.83 -7.15
N GLU A 8 25.91 19.67 -6.39
CA GLU A 8 24.87 19.24 -5.48
C GLU A 8 23.62 18.98 -6.31
N THR A 9 23.52 17.75 -6.83
CA THR A 9 22.29 17.20 -7.37
C THR A 9 21.13 17.60 -6.46
N ARG A 10 20.18 18.40 -6.96
CA ARG A 10 18.92 18.70 -6.27
C ARG A 10 18.28 17.37 -5.87
N ALA A 11 18.44 17.00 -4.60
CA ALA A 11 17.84 15.82 -3.98
C ALA A 11 16.34 16.06 -3.70
N GLY A 12 15.62 16.52 -4.72
CA GLY A 12 14.21 16.81 -4.65
C GLY A 12 13.74 17.26 -6.00
N GLU A 13 13.21 16.34 -6.82
CA GLU A 13 12.38 16.83 -7.93
C GLU A 13 11.35 15.89 -8.51
N ARG A 14 11.09 14.72 -7.93
CA ARG A 14 9.80 14.07 -8.13
C ARG A 14 9.38 13.36 -6.84
N ALA A 15 8.34 13.86 -6.19
CA ALA A 15 7.62 13.14 -5.15
C ALA A 15 6.60 12.20 -5.81
N CYS A 16 6.29 11.08 -5.16
CA CYS A 16 5.27 10.15 -5.62
C CYS A 16 3.90 10.82 -5.66
N LEU A 17 3.21 10.74 -6.80
CA LEU A 17 1.86 11.31 -6.98
C LEU A 17 0.79 10.72 -6.05
N HIS A 18 1.07 9.57 -5.43
CA HIS A 18 0.13 8.91 -4.52
C HIS A 18 0.51 9.08 -3.04
N CYS A 19 1.69 8.61 -2.62
CA CYS A 19 2.08 8.62 -1.22
C CYS A 19 2.93 9.83 -0.82
N GLY A 20 3.44 10.61 -1.78
CA GLY A 20 4.31 11.77 -1.53
C GLY A 20 5.75 11.46 -1.11
N SER A 21 6.14 10.18 -1.01
CA SER A 21 7.55 9.79 -0.78
C SER A 21 8.44 10.18 -1.95
N ASP A 22 9.72 10.40 -1.69
CA ASP A 22 10.71 10.68 -2.72
C ASP A 22 10.80 9.54 -3.74
N LEU A 23 10.91 9.89 -5.02
CA LEU A 23 11.11 8.91 -6.06
C LEU A 23 12.59 8.50 -6.12
N GLY A 24 12.85 7.24 -5.75
CA GLY A 24 14.16 6.61 -5.90
C GLY A 24 14.44 6.10 -7.32
N LEU A 25 15.61 5.47 -7.48
CA LEU A 25 15.97 4.72 -8.68
C LEU A 25 14.98 3.55 -8.85
N GLY A 26 14.24 3.51 -9.96
CA GLY A 26 13.18 2.52 -10.19
C GLY A 26 11.75 3.04 -10.11
N ALA A 27 11.56 4.35 -9.91
CA ALA A 27 10.24 4.97 -10.00
C ALA A 27 9.55 4.73 -11.35
N LEU A 28 8.25 4.48 -11.29
CA LEU A 28 7.39 4.13 -12.43
C LEU A 28 6.43 5.29 -12.69
N ASP A 29 6.58 6.01 -13.79
CA ASP A 29 5.60 7.02 -14.24
C ASP A 29 5.20 8.05 -13.16
N GLY A 30 6.14 8.46 -12.30
CA GLY A 30 5.85 9.39 -11.18
C GLY A 30 5.40 8.72 -9.89
N PHE A 31 5.50 7.39 -9.78
CA PHE A 31 5.17 6.61 -8.59
C PHE A 31 6.39 5.86 -8.05
N CYS A 32 6.51 5.76 -6.72
CA CYS A 32 7.62 5.06 -6.08
C CYS A 32 7.52 3.53 -6.20
N CYS A 33 6.32 2.99 -6.47
CA CYS A 33 6.10 1.55 -6.64
C CYS A 33 4.83 1.27 -7.46
N THR A 34 4.67 0.02 -7.92
CA THR A 34 3.48 -0.44 -8.64
C THR A 34 2.19 -0.23 -7.84
N GLY A 35 2.22 -0.44 -6.52
CA GLY A 35 1.06 -0.25 -5.64
C GLY A 35 0.53 1.19 -5.67
N CYS A 36 1.44 2.17 -5.58
CA CYS A 36 1.08 3.59 -5.67
C CYS A 36 0.42 3.95 -7.01
N ARG A 37 0.95 3.43 -8.12
CA ARG A 37 0.38 3.64 -9.46
C ARG A 37 -1.04 3.06 -9.57
N VAL A 38 -1.25 1.84 -9.07
CA VAL A 38 -2.55 1.16 -9.12
C VAL A 38 -3.59 1.89 -8.28
N VAL A 39 -3.28 2.22 -7.02
CA VAL A 39 -4.22 2.92 -6.14
C VAL A 39 -4.55 4.32 -6.67
N HIS A 40 -3.55 5.06 -7.14
CA HIS A 40 -3.79 6.36 -7.78
C HIS A 40 -4.73 6.22 -8.99
N GLY A 41 -4.53 5.20 -9.82
CA GLY A 41 -5.42 4.87 -10.94
C GLY A 41 -6.85 4.61 -10.49
N LEU A 42 -7.05 3.80 -9.44
CA LEU A 42 -8.37 3.49 -8.88
C LEU A 42 -9.07 4.72 -8.30
N ILE A 43 -8.34 5.55 -7.55
CA ILE A 43 -8.90 6.79 -6.98
C ILE A 43 -9.30 7.75 -8.11
N SER A 44 -8.49 7.83 -9.17
CA SER A 44 -8.76 8.68 -10.34
C SER A 44 -9.96 8.18 -11.14
N SER A 45 -9.99 6.90 -11.48
CA SER A 45 -11.07 6.32 -12.27
C SER A 45 -12.40 6.23 -11.50
N GLY A 46 -12.33 6.08 -10.18
CA GLY A 46 -13.50 6.04 -9.30
C GLY A 46 -14.07 7.41 -8.93
N GLY A 47 -13.50 8.52 -9.41
CA GLY A 47 -13.94 9.87 -9.03
C GLY A 47 -13.70 10.21 -7.56
N LEU A 48 -12.78 9.50 -6.90
CA LEU A 48 -12.50 9.61 -5.47
C LEU A 48 -11.38 10.63 -5.17
N GLN A 49 -11.08 11.56 -6.08
CA GLN A 49 -9.97 12.52 -5.92
C GLN A 49 -10.04 13.34 -4.62
N ARG A 50 -11.26 13.61 -4.13
CA ARG A 50 -11.50 14.27 -2.82
C ARG A 50 -10.87 13.50 -1.65
N TYR A 51 -10.55 12.22 -1.82
CA TYR A 51 -9.74 11.46 -0.87
C TYR A 51 -8.43 12.19 -0.53
N TYR A 52 -7.76 12.79 -1.52
CA TYR A 52 -6.49 13.50 -1.29
C TYR A 52 -6.67 14.76 -0.46
N ASP A 53 -7.79 15.47 -0.62
CA ASP A 53 -8.12 16.64 0.20
C ASP A 53 -8.42 16.23 1.65
N LEU A 54 -9.21 15.16 1.82
CA LEU A 54 -9.64 14.67 3.14
C LEU A 54 -8.50 14.09 3.96
N ARG A 55 -7.47 13.52 3.31
CA ARG A 55 -6.37 12.87 4.01
C ARG A 55 -5.45 13.86 4.75
N GLY A 56 -5.53 15.16 4.44
CA GLY A 56 -4.77 16.20 5.13
C GLY A 56 -3.25 16.18 4.89
N GLY A 57 -2.78 15.53 3.81
CA GLY A 57 -1.36 15.55 3.42
C GLY A 57 -0.80 14.21 2.93
N VAL A 58 0.51 14.04 3.04
CA VAL A 58 1.23 12.82 2.66
C VAL A 58 1.07 11.79 3.77
N ILE A 59 0.36 10.69 3.50
CA ILE A 59 0.28 9.54 4.42
C ILE A 59 1.19 8.45 3.86
N GLY A 60 2.19 8.08 4.65
CA GLY A 60 3.06 6.95 4.35
C GLY A 60 2.31 5.62 4.32
N PRO A 61 2.97 4.53 3.88
CA PRO A 61 2.37 3.21 3.90
C PRO A 61 1.82 2.84 5.28
N ALA A 62 0.75 2.06 5.30
CA ALA A 62 0.27 1.47 6.55
C ALA A 62 1.43 0.67 7.19
N ALA A 63 1.69 0.90 8.48
CA ALA A 63 2.67 0.13 9.21
C ALA A 63 2.28 -1.35 9.16
N PRO A 64 3.23 -2.27 8.95
CA PRO A 64 2.94 -3.70 9.02
C PRO A 64 2.33 -4.00 10.39
N SER A 65 1.24 -4.77 10.40
CA SER A 65 0.62 -5.25 11.63
C SER A 65 1.62 -6.12 12.38
N THR A 66 2.15 -5.64 13.49
CA THR A 66 3.03 -6.41 14.39
C THR A 66 2.27 -7.33 15.33
N SER A 67 0.94 -7.19 15.40
CA SER A 67 0.09 -8.05 16.22
C SER A 67 -0.09 -9.42 15.55
N THR A 68 0.32 -10.49 16.23
CA THR A 68 -0.16 -11.84 15.95
C THR A 68 -1.66 -11.87 16.27
N ARG A 69 -2.50 -11.88 15.23
CA ARG A 69 -3.92 -12.15 15.41
C ARG A 69 -4.07 -13.63 15.73
N ASP A 70 -4.84 -13.97 16.76
CA ASP A 70 -5.18 -15.36 16.97
C ASP A 70 -6.11 -15.84 15.84
N MET A 71 -5.89 -17.06 15.37
CA MET A 71 -6.63 -17.67 14.27
C MET A 71 -7.71 -18.61 14.78
N LYS A 72 -8.12 -18.49 16.05
CA LYS A 72 -9.07 -19.41 16.70
C LYS A 72 -10.42 -19.48 16.01
N TRP A 73 -10.84 -18.37 15.38
CA TRP A 73 -12.06 -18.31 14.59
C TRP A 73 -11.97 -19.24 13.36
N LEU A 74 -10.80 -19.38 12.75
CA LEU A 74 -10.57 -20.26 11.61
C LEU A 74 -10.53 -21.72 12.06
N ASP A 75 -9.90 -22.01 13.20
CA ASP A 75 -9.86 -23.36 13.80
C ASP A 75 -11.29 -23.90 14.07
N ALA A 76 -12.18 -23.03 14.58
CA ALA A 76 -13.58 -23.39 14.82
C ALA A 76 -14.34 -23.69 13.51
N MET A 77 -14.03 -22.97 12.43
CA MET A 77 -14.61 -23.21 11.11
C MET A 77 -14.09 -24.52 10.53
N GLU A 78 -12.78 -24.78 10.63
CA GLU A 78 -12.16 -26.02 10.15
C GLU A 78 -12.76 -27.26 10.84
N ALA A 79 -12.92 -27.24 12.16
CA ALA A 79 -13.53 -28.33 12.91
C ALA A 79 -14.95 -28.69 12.40
N THR A 80 -15.72 -27.67 12.00
CA THR A 80 -17.07 -27.84 11.44
C THR A 80 -17.03 -28.45 10.03
N LEU A 81 -16.04 -28.05 9.22
CA LEU A 81 -15.90 -28.50 7.84
C LEU A 81 -15.34 -29.92 7.74
N VAL A 82 -14.42 -30.31 8.63
CA VAL A 82 -13.85 -31.67 8.70
C VAL A 82 -14.91 -32.72 9.00
N ALA A 83 -15.96 -32.36 9.75
CA ALA A 83 -17.06 -33.26 10.09
C ALA A 83 -18.02 -33.56 8.91
N SER A 84 -17.80 -32.98 7.73
CA SER A 84 -18.70 -33.06 6.59
C SER A 84 -17.99 -33.63 5.36
N GLU A 85 -18.64 -34.47 4.54
CA GLU A 85 -18.05 -34.99 3.28
C GLU A 85 -18.34 -34.09 2.05
N GLY A 86 -17.48 -34.14 1.02
CA GLY A 86 -17.61 -33.35 -0.22
C GLY A 86 -17.08 -31.91 -0.18
N PRO A 87 -17.10 -31.17 -1.32
CA PRO A 87 -16.55 -29.82 -1.43
C PRO A 87 -17.11 -28.85 -0.38
N LYS A 88 -16.24 -28.00 0.17
CA LYS A 88 -16.59 -27.03 1.21
C LYS A 88 -16.59 -25.62 0.65
N ARG A 89 -17.63 -24.86 1.00
CA ARG A 89 -17.72 -23.43 0.76
C ARG A 89 -17.64 -22.71 2.09
N VAL A 90 -16.84 -21.65 2.13
CA VAL A 90 -16.73 -20.75 3.26
C VAL A 90 -16.97 -19.33 2.74
N ASP A 91 -17.89 -18.62 3.40
CA ASP A 91 -18.10 -17.21 3.14
C ASP A 91 -17.35 -16.40 4.21
N LEU A 92 -16.42 -15.57 3.74
CA LEU A 92 -15.54 -14.75 4.56
C LEU A 92 -15.80 -13.28 4.27
N ASP A 93 -15.93 -12.50 5.33
CA ASP A 93 -16.05 -11.06 5.24
C ASP A 93 -14.67 -10.41 5.39
N LEU A 94 -14.23 -9.71 4.35
CA LEU A 94 -12.94 -9.03 4.33
C LEU A 94 -13.09 -7.63 4.91
N GLN A 95 -12.69 -7.48 6.17
CA GLN A 95 -12.73 -6.21 6.89
C GLN A 95 -11.37 -5.52 6.90
N GLY A 96 -11.32 -4.29 6.37
CA GLY A 96 -10.13 -3.44 6.39
C GLY A 96 -8.96 -4.03 5.59
N CYS A 97 -9.08 -4.09 4.26
CA CYS A 97 -7.96 -4.43 3.40
C CYS A 97 -7.05 -3.20 3.16
N SER A 98 -5.83 -3.24 3.67
CA SER A 98 -4.77 -2.31 3.28
C SER A 98 -3.89 -2.95 2.22
N ALA A 99 -3.48 -2.20 1.20
CA ALA A 99 -2.40 -2.64 0.33
C ALA A 99 -1.14 -2.82 1.19
N PRO A 100 -0.43 -3.97 1.12
CA PRO A 100 0.77 -4.17 1.91
C PRO A 100 1.81 -3.09 1.57
N PRO A 101 2.64 -2.66 2.54
CA PRO A 101 3.72 -1.73 2.28
C PRO A 101 4.69 -2.36 1.28
N ALA A 102 4.65 -1.91 0.03
CA ALA A 102 5.62 -2.24 -1.01
C ALA A 102 6.53 -1.03 -1.31
N CYS A 103 6.77 -0.19 -0.30
CA CYS A 103 7.79 0.85 -0.36
C CYS A 103 9.07 0.25 0.22
N GLY A 104 9.97 -0.16 -0.66
CA GLY A 104 11.31 -0.65 -0.35
C GLY A 104 12.24 -0.24 -1.49
#